data_AF-A0AAD9J4D7-F1
#
_entry.id   AF-A0AAD9J4D7-F1
#
_cell.length_a   1.000
_cell.length_b   1.000
_cell.length_c   1.000
_cell.angle_alpha   90.00
_cell.angle_beta   90.00
_cell.angle_gamma   90.00
#
_symmetry.space_group_name_H-M   'P 1'
#
loop_
_entity.id
_entity.type
_entity.pdbx_description
1 polymer ?
#
loop_
_entity_poly.entity_id
_entity_poly.type
_entity_poly.pdbx_seq_one_letter_code
_entity_poly.pdbx_strand_id
1 'polypeptide(L)'
;MAFTYILLSCLILMAKYASSDSLSFHLDCEFSTEKIDNDQARDHHLAREFQSPWWYCSKQVVVLTGLYGNVSEISSGSGIQWENDWATKRYAKYAVMMIRPN
;
A
#
# COMPACT_ATOMS: atom_id res chain seq x y z
N MET A 1 9.88 -25.61 -14.35
CA MET A 1 9.76 -25.36 -12.89
C MET A 1 10.89 -24.42 -12.41
N ALA A 2 11.07 -23.26 -13.06
CA ALA A 2 12.16 -22.31 -12.76
C ALA A 2 11.70 -20.84 -12.74
N PHE A 3 10.47 -20.55 -13.16
CA PHE A 3 9.94 -19.18 -13.25
C PHE A 3 9.33 -18.67 -11.93
N THR A 4 9.04 -19.55 -10.97
CA THR A 4 8.50 -19.16 -9.66
C THR A 4 9.58 -18.72 -8.67
N TYR A 5 10.84 -19.14 -8.84
CA TYR A 5 11.91 -18.82 -7.88
C TYR A 5 12.58 -17.45 -8.11
N ILE A 6 12.44 -16.87 -9.30
CA ILE A 6 13.06 -15.57 -9.65
C ILE A 6 12.22 -14.39 -9.11
N LEU A 7 10.90 -14.57 -9.02
CA LEU A 7 10.01 -13.58 -8.39
C LEU A 7 10.23 -13.51 -6.87
N LEU A 8 10.50 -14.65 -6.22
CA LEU A 8 10.64 -14.73 -4.76
C LEU A 8 11.95 -14.11 -4.24
N SER A 9 13.03 -14.12 -5.03
CA SER A 9 14.33 -13.56 -4.59
C SER A 9 14.47 -12.06 -4.84
N CYS A 10 13.74 -11.51 -5.82
CA CYS A 10 13.79 -10.08 -6.13
C CYS A 10 12.88 -9.24 -5.22
N LEU A 11 11.78 -9.83 -4.72
CA LEU A 11 10.84 -9.15 -3.81
C LEU A 11 11.45 -8.86 -2.42
N ILE A 12 12.38 -9.71 -1.97
CA ILE A 12 13.01 -9.62 -0.64
C ILE A 12 14.04 -8.46 -0.55
N LEU A 13 14.52 -7.94 -1.69
CA LEU A 13 15.50 -6.85 -1.70
C LEU A 13 14.89 -5.46 -1.40
N MET A 14 13.57 -5.32 -1.36
CA MET A 14 12.92 -4.07 -0.93
C MET A 14 12.97 -3.85 0.58
N ALA A 15 13.32 -4.87 1.38
CA ALA A 15 13.14 -4.83 2.83
C ALA A 15 14.43 -4.79 3.67
N LYS A 16 15.64 -4.78 3.08
CA LYS A 16 16.86 -4.95 3.90
C LYS A 16 17.49 -3.68 4.46
N TYR A 17 17.15 -2.48 3.97
CA TYR A 17 17.70 -1.22 4.52
C TYR A 17 16.89 0.02 4.07
N ALA A 18 15.71 0.29 4.64
CA ALA A 18 15.12 1.64 4.79
C ALA A 18 13.66 1.58 5.24
N SER A 19 13.37 2.11 6.44
CA SER A 19 12.03 2.24 7.04
C SER A 19 11.31 0.90 7.27
N SER A 20 10.37 0.87 8.22
CA SER A 20 9.60 -0.33 8.55
C SER A 20 8.97 -0.92 7.30
N ASP A 21 9.13 -2.24 7.11
CA ASP A 21 8.55 -2.96 5.98
C ASP A 21 7.02 -2.91 6.07
N SER A 22 6.45 -2.01 5.26
CA SER A 22 5.02 -1.70 5.23
C SER A 22 4.33 -2.31 4.02
N LEU A 23 5.11 -2.86 3.07
CA LEU A 23 4.59 -3.44 1.83
C LEU A 23 4.44 -4.95 1.94
N SER A 24 5.22 -5.63 2.79
CA SER A 24 5.09 -7.07 2.97
C SER A 24 3.72 -7.50 3.50
N PHE A 25 3.00 -6.62 4.21
CA PHE A 25 1.63 -6.89 4.63
C PHE A 25 0.69 -7.09 3.43
N HIS A 26 1.00 -6.47 2.28
CA HIS A 26 0.19 -6.48 1.07
C HIS A 26 0.55 -7.63 0.11
N LEU A 27 1.46 -8.51 0.50
CA LEU A 27 1.85 -9.66 -0.32
C LEU A 27 0.68 -10.62 -0.51
N ASP A 28 0.60 -11.18 -1.72
CA ASP A 28 -0.44 -12.13 -2.15
C ASP A 28 -1.88 -11.61 -2.09
N CYS A 29 -2.09 -10.32 -1.81
CA CYS A 29 -3.40 -9.68 -1.89
C CYS A 29 -3.69 -9.20 -3.31
N GLU A 30 -4.94 -9.31 -3.70
CA GLU A 30 -5.39 -8.87 -5.01
C GLU A 30 -5.60 -7.36 -5.04
N PHE A 31 -5.49 -6.79 -6.24
CA PHE A 31 -5.61 -5.35 -6.43
C PHE A 31 -7.09 -4.95 -6.45
N SER A 32 -7.49 -4.05 -5.56
CA SER A 32 -8.84 -3.50 -5.48
C SER A 32 -8.90 -2.09 -6.04
N THR A 33 -10.05 -1.74 -6.61
CA THR A 33 -10.35 -0.42 -7.18
C THR A 33 -11.73 0.03 -6.69
N GLU A 34 -12.12 1.28 -6.90
CA GLU A 34 -13.46 1.78 -6.52
C GLU A 34 -14.63 0.91 -7.06
N LYS A 35 -14.43 0.23 -8.19
CA LYS A 35 -15.46 -0.58 -8.85
C LYS A 35 -15.35 -2.07 -8.59
N ILE A 36 -14.18 -2.54 -8.18
CA ILE A 36 -13.87 -3.96 -8.06
C ILE A 36 -13.30 -4.20 -6.67
N ASP A 37 -14.03 -4.98 -5.89
CA ASP A 37 -13.69 -5.31 -4.52
C ASP A 37 -13.02 -6.68 -4.46
N ASN A 38 -11.70 -6.68 -4.37
CA ASN A 38 -10.88 -7.89 -4.20
C ASN A 38 -10.14 -7.87 -2.85
N ASP A 39 -10.59 -7.01 -1.92
CA ASP A 39 -9.95 -6.94 -0.62
C ASP A 39 -10.43 -8.06 0.30
N GLN A 40 -9.63 -8.41 1.31
CA GLN A 40 -9.97 -9.51 2.22
C GLN A 40 -10.76 -9.03 3.45
N ALA A 41 -11.23 -7.78 3.46
CA ALA A 41 -12.07 -7.29 4.55
C ALA A 41 -13.50 -7.82 4.39
N ARG A 42 -14.07 -8.35 5.48
CA ARG A 42 -15.36 -9.07 5.41
C ARG A 42 -16.55 -8.18 5.01
N ASP A 43 -16.57 -6.94 5.49
CA ASP A 43 -17.75 -6.06 5.42
C ASP A 43 -17.41 -4.65 4.89
N HIS A 44 -16.25 -4.51 4.25
CA HIS A 44 -15.72 -3.22 3.81
C HIS A 44 -15.25 -3.32 2.37
N HIS A 45 -15.38 -2.22 1.65
CA HIS A 45 -14.71 -2.03 0.37
C HIS A 45 -13.65 -0.94 0.55
N LEU A 46 -12.43 -1.35 0.85
CA LEU A 46 -11.35 -0.48 1.32
C LEU A 46 -10.93 0.52 0.24
N ALA A 47 -10.97 0.13 -1.03
CA ALA A 47 -10.67 1.06 -2.12
C ALA A 47 -11.68 2.24 -2.20
N ARG A 48 -12.94 2.04 -1.76
CA ARG A 48 -13.92 3.13 -1.64
C ARG A 48 -13.74 3.92 -0.35
N GLU A 49 -13.49 3.24 0.76
CA GLU A 49 -13.32 3.87 2.08
C GLU A 49 -12.12 4.83 2.09
N PHE A 50 -11.00 4.41 1.51
CA PHE A 50 -9.77 5.20 1.41
C PHE A 50 -9.65 6.01 0.12
N GLN A 51 -10.64 5.90 -0.78
CA GLN A 51 -10.67 6.58 -2.08
C GLN A 51 -9.38 6.37 -2.88
N SER A 52 -8.83 5.15 -2.83
CA SER A 52 -7.52 4.84 -3.36
C SER A 52 -7.45 3.38 -3.82
N PRO A 53 -6.91 3.09 -5.01
CA PRO A 53 -6.70 1.73 -5.48
C PRO A 53 -5.42 1.14 -4.88
N TRP A 54 -5.46 -0.09 -4.37
CA TRP A 54 -4.32 -0.77 -3.73
C TRP A 54 -4.51 -2.28 -3.57
N TRP A 55 -3.46 -3.01 -3.17
CA TRP A 55 -3.50 -4.43 -2.81
C TRP A 55 -3.97 -4.63 -1.37
N TYR A 56 -5.26 -4.41 -1.08
CA TYR A 56 -5.74 -4.42 0.30
C TYR A 56 -5.94 -5.84 0.87
N CYS A 57 -5.27 -6.14 1.98
CA CYS A 57 -5.55 -7.35 2.77
C CYS A 57 -6.51 -7.07 3.93
N SER A 58 -6.33 -5.94 4.62
CA SER A 58 -7.19 -5.55 5.74
C SER A 58 -7.18 -4.03 5.93
N LYS A 59 -7.83 -3.55 7.01
CA LYS A 59 -7.88 -2.12 7.37
C LYS A 59 -6.55 -1.50 7.80
N GLN A 60 -5.47 -2.27 7.98
CA GLN A 60 -4.13 -1.69 8.09
C GLN A 60 -3.71 -1.20 6.71
N VAL A 61 -3.63 0.12 6.55
CA VAL A 61 -3.43 0.75 5.25
C VAL A 61 -2.07 1.40 5.15
N VAL A 62 -1.28 0.80 4.28
CA VAL A 62 -0.13 1.45 3.64
C VAL A 62 -0.59 1.69 2.21
N VAL A 63 -0.62 2.95 1.78
CA VAL A 63 -1.14 3.29 0.45
C VAL A 63 -0.34 4.43 -0.12
N LEU A 64 0.35 4.18 -1.23
CA LEU A 64 1.14 5.20 -1.91
C LEU A 64 0.32 5.97 -2.96
N THR A 65 -0.87 5.47 -3.27
CA THR A 65 -1.85 6.04 -4.23
C THR A 65 -2.92 6.91 -3.57
N GLY A 66 -2.81 7.15 -2.25
CA GLY A 66 -3.78 7.93 -1.49
C GLY A 66 -3.90 9.38 -1.96
N LEU A 67 -4.94 10.04 -1.47
CA LEU A 67 -5.24 11.44 -1.77
C LEU A 67 -4.07 12.37 -1.44
N TYR A 68 -3.84 13.33 -2.32
CA TYR A 68 -2.84 14.38 -2.17
C TYR A 68 -3.52 15.74 -2.06
N GLY A 69 -3.08 16.56 -1.10
CA GLY A 69 -3.70 17.87 -0.86
C GLY A 69 -3.54 18.34 0.58
N ASN A 70 -4.42 19.25 0.97
CA ASN A 70 -4.41 19.81 2.32
C ASN A 70 -4.85 18.74 3.33
N VAL A 71 -4.09 18.56 4.42
CA VAL A 71 -4.37 17.54 5.44
C VAL A 71 -5.74 17.75 6.09
N SER A 72 -6.25 18.98 6.13
CA SER A 72 -7.59 19.28 6.63
C SER A 72 -8.74 18.77 5.75
N GLU A 73 -8.46 18.50 4.47
CA GLU A 73 -9.45 18.04 3.47
C GLU A 73 -9.38 16.52 3.26
N ILE A 74 -8.28 15.89 3.66
CA ILE A 74 -8.08 14.45 3.52
C ILE A 74 -8.65 13.75 4.75
N SER A 75 -9.66 12.90 4.55
CA SER A 75 -10.20 12.05 5.60
C SER A 75 -9.11 11.16 6.21
N SER A 76 -9.22 10.89 7.51
CA SER A 76 -8.23 10.08 8.23
C SER A 76 -8.04 8.73 7.54
N GLY A 77 -6.82 8.44 7.09
CA GLY A 77 -6.48 7.16 6.45
C GLY A 77 -6.53 7.18 4.92
N SER A 78 -7.01 8.25 4.28
CA SER A 78 -7.11 8.31 2.81
C SER A 78 -5.91 8.95 2.12
N GLY A 79 -4.96 9.52 2.86
CA GLY A 79 -3.77 10.16 2.30
C GLY A 79 -2.63 9.17 2.06
N ILE A 80 -1.54 9.64 1.43
CA ILE A 80 -0.34 8.85 1.16
C ILE A 80 0.32 8.38 2.47
N GLN A 81 0.36 7.07 2.72
CA GLN A 81 0.72 6.44 3.99
C GLN A 81 1.76 5.33 3.87
N TRP A 82 2.62 5.24 4.89
CA TRP A 82 3.62 4.20 5.12
C TRP A 82 3.65 3.89 6.62
N GLU A 83 3.69 2.61 6.99
CA GLU A 83 3.57 2.17 8.39
C GLU A 83 4.86 2.57 9.15
N ASN A 84 4.66 3.13 10.35
CA ASN A 84 5.66 3.43 11.38
C ASN A 84 6.46 4.75 11.42
N ASP A 85 6.41 5.68 10.46
CA ASP A 85 7.21 6.92 10.60
C ASP A 85 6.41 8.21 10.86
N TRP A 86 5.08 8.14 10.82
CA TRP A 86 4.22 9.31 10.79
C TRP A 86 3.16 9.25 11.88
N ALA A 87 3.37 9.99 12.98
CA ALA A 87 2.32 10.26 13.96
C ALA A 87 1.00 10.62 13.25
N THR A 88 -0.12 10.17 13.81
CA THR A 88 -1.48 10.28 13.24
C THR A 88 -1.67 11.61 12.50
N LYS A 89 -1.92 11.54 11.18
CA LYS A 89 -2.15 12.66 10.23
C LYS A 89 -0.92 13.27 9.53
N ARG A 90 0.22 12.59 9.45
CA ARG A 90 1.30 13.01 8.55
C ARG A 90 1.29 12.14 7.29
N TYR A 91 0.74 12.70 6.21
CA TYR A 91 0.78 12.07 4.89
C TYR A 91 2.10 12.42 4.19
N ALA A 92 2.60 11.52 3.36
CA ALA A 92 3.78 11.81 2.55
C ALA A 92 3.48 12.98 1.60
N LYS A 93 4.45 13.88 1.42
CA LYS A 93 4.35 14.94 0.39
C LYS A 93 4.56 14.39 -1.02
N TYR A 94 5.20 13.24 -1.13
CA TYR A 94 5.63 12.62 -2.38
C TYR A 94 5.96 11.15 -2.12
N ALA A 95 5.70 10.29 -3.10
CA ALA A 95 6.06 8.88 -3.09
C ALA A 95 6.45 8.43 -4.50
N VAL A 96 7.39 7.49 -4.60
CA VAL A 96 7.82 6.88 -5.87
C VAL A 96 7.93 5.39 -5.68
N MET A 97 7.36 4.65 -6.62
CA MET A 97 7.62 3.22 -6.78
C MET A 97 8.43 3.02 -8.05
N MET A 98 9.57 2.33 -7.94
CA MET A 98 10.44 2.01 -9.06
C MET A 98 10.85 0.55 -8.97
N ILE A 99 10.95 -0.10 -10.13
CA ILE A 99 11.53 -1.44 -10.27
C ILE A 99 12.83 -1.33 -11.06
N ARG A 100 13.80 -2.17 -10.71
CA ARG A 100 15.05 -2.31 -11.45
C ARG A 100 15.25 -3.80 -11.76
N PRO A 101 15.57 -4.17 -13.02
CA PRO A 101 15.99 -5.53 -13.32
C PRO A 101 17.18 -5.94 -12.44
N ASN A 102 17.23 -7.21 -12.06
CA ASN A 102 18.40 -7.79 -11.40
C ASN A 102 19.52 -8.04 -12.41
#